data_AF-J6HBR2-F1
#
_entry.id   AF-J6HBR2-F1
#
_cell.length_a   1.000
_cell.length_b   1.000
_cell.length_c   1.000
_cell.angle_alpha   90.00
_cell.angle_beta   90.00
_cell.angle_gamma   90.00
#
_symmetry.space_group_name_H-M   'P 1'
#
loop_
_entity.id
_entity.type
_entity.pdbx_description
1 polymer ?
#
loop_
_entity_poly.entity_id
_entity_poly.type
_entity_poly.pdbx_seq_one_letter_code
_entity_poly.pdbx_strand_id
1 'polypeptide(L)'
;MIDEIDIKPTCQEDFRDWIVDNWEAVEDEIAKSIDKVAHEYSENGENFLIDDSVDSDNLMQEISNNIKKGLLNVIDTYEEKQ
;
A
#
# COMPACT_ATOMS: atom_id res chain seq x y z
N MET A 1 -1.13 -40.82 -9.83
CA MET A 1 -1.37 -39.52 -9.17
C MET A 1 -0.01 -39.02 -8.78
N ILE A 2 0.44 -37.93 -9.40
CA ILE A 2 1.63 -37.22 -8.93
C ILE A 2 1.10 -36.45 -7.72
N ASP A 3 1.58 -36.79 -6.53
CA ASP A 3 1.29 -36.01 -5.34
C ASP A 3 1.71 -34.57 -5.66
N GLU A 4 0.77 -33.63 -5.58
CA GLU A 4 1.07 -32.20 -5.67
C GLU A 4 2.16 -31.92 -4.64
N ILE A 5 3.36 -31.60 -5.14
CA ILE A 5 4.45 -31.19 -4.28
C ILE A 5 4.01 -29.87 -3.68
N ASP A 6 3.63 -29.90 -2.41
CA ASP A 6 3.33 -28.74 -1.58
C ASP A 6 4.65 -27.98 -1.34
N ILE A 7 5.07 -27.22 -2.35
CA ILE A 7 6.22 -26.33 -2.27
C ILE A 7 5.78 -25.16 -1.41
N LYS A 8 6.23 -25.16 -0.14
CA LYS A 8 6.00 -24.01 0.74
C LYS A 8 6.75 -22.79 0.19
N PRO A 9 6.10 -21.61 0.13
CA PRO A 9 6.76 -20.39 -0.28
C PRO A 9 7.96 -20.11 0.62
N THR A 10 9.00 -19.53 0.04
CA THR A 10 10.13 -18.99 0.82
C THR A 10 9.63 -17.88 1.75
N CYS A 11 10.37 -17.54 2.81
CA CYS A 11 9.99 -16.42 3.67
C CYS A 11 9.87 -15.09 2.89
N GLN A 12 10.59 -14.96 1.77
CA GLN A 12 10.53 -13.81 0.88
C GLN A 12 9.22 -13.77 0.11
N GLU A 13 8.81 -14.90 -0.49
CA GLU A 13 7.54 -15.05 -1.19
C GLU A 13 6.35 -14.91 -0.23
N ASP A 14 6.40 -15.56 0.94
CA ASP A 14 5.37 -15.46 1.98
C ASP A 14 5.15 -14.02 2.44
N PHE A 15 6.23 -13.27 2.66
CA PHE A 15 6.12 -11.86 3.04
C PHE A 15 5.64 -10.97 1.88
N ARG A 16 6.03 -11.27 0.64
CA ARG A 16 5.56 -10.58 -0.56
C ARG A 16 4.05 -10.74 -0.73
N ASP A 17 3.57 -11.97 -0.61
CA ASP A 17 2.16 -12.33 -0.75
C ASP A 17 1.35 -11.69 0.37
N TRP A 18 1.85 -11.74 1.61
CA TRP A 18 1.20 -11.07 2.73
C TRP A 18 1.01 -9.57 2.48
N ILE A 19 2.04 -8.87 1.97
CA ILE A 19 1.92 -7.44 1.63
C ILE A 19 0.85 -7.22 0.56
N VAL A 20 0.82 -8.05 -0.49
CA VAL A 20 -0.13 -7.88 -1.59
C VAL A 20 -1.56 -8.11 -1.12
N ASP A 21 -1.79 -9.17 -0.35
CA ASP A 21 -3.12 -9.61 0.10
C ASP A 21 -3.71 -8.70 1.19
N ASN A 22 -2.86 -8.05 1.99
CA ASN A 22 -3.29 -7.19 3.09
C ASN A 22 -3.16 -5.68 2.76
N TRP A 23 -2.89 -5.33 1.50
CA TRP A 23 -2.57 -3.96 1.12
C TRP A 23 -3.73 -2.97 1.30
N GLU A 24 -4.96 -3.46 1.20
CA GLU A 24 -6.18 -2.65 1.40
C GLU A 24 -6.17 -1.94 2.77
N ALA A 25 -5.65 -2.57 3.82
CA ALA A 25 -5.55 -1.95 5.14
C ALA A 25 -4.61 -0.72 5.13
N VAL A 26 -3.58 -0.72 4.29
CA VAL A 26 -2.69 0.44 4.11
C VAL A 26 -3.38 1.54 3.32
N GLU A 27 -4.14 1.18 2.28
CA GLU A 27 -4.95 2.12 1.49
C GLU A 27 -5.97 2.85 2.35
N ASP A 28 -6.68 2.12 3.22
CA ASP A 28 -7.65 2.68 4.17
C ASP A 28 -7.01 3.70 5.13
N GLU A 29 -5.82 3.40 5.65
CA GLU A 29 -5.13 4.32 6.58
C GLU A 29 -4.58 5.57 5.86
N ILE A 30 -4.15 5.42 4.60
CA ILE A 30 -3.77 6.56 3.75
C ILE A 30 -4.99 7.45 3.49
N ALA A 31 -6.12 6.87 3.08
CA ALA A 31 -7.36 7.61 2.84
C ALA A 31 -7.81 8.41 4.07
N LYS A 32 -7.86 7.76 5.25
CA LYS A 32 -8.19 8.43 6.52
C LYS A 32 -7.24 9.59 6.84
N SER A 33 -5.96 9.44 6.53
CA SER A 33 -4.97 10.48 6.77
C SER A 33 -5.15 11.67 5.83
N ILE A 34 -5.43 11.42 4.56
CA ILE A 34 -5.74 12.47 3.57
C ILE A 34 -7.00 13.23 3.99
N ASP A 35 -8.08 12.50 4.32
CA ASP A 35 -9.34 13.10 4.76
C ASP A 35 -9.17 13.96 6.01
N LYS A 36 -8.42 13.46 6.99
CA LYS A 36 -8.12 14.22 8.22
C LYS A 36 -7.41 15.52 7.89
N VAL A 37 -6.36 15.47 7.06
CA VAL A 37 -5.60 16.65 6.67
C VAL A 37 -6.50 17.62 5.91
N ALA A 38 -7.23 17.17 4.90
CA ALA A 38 -8.15 18.01 4.13
C ALA A 38 -9.18 18.71 5.02
N HIS A 39 -9.72 18.01 6.02
CA HIS A 39 -10.64 18.57 7.00
C HIS A 39 -9.98 19.64 7.88
N GLU A 40 -8.80 19.38 8.43
CA GLU A 40 -8.04 20.33 9.27
C GLU A 40 -7.72 21.63 8.50
N TYR A 41 -7.33 21.52 7.23
CA TYR A 41 -7.09 22.69 6.37
C TYR A 41 -8.38 23.49 6.15
N SER A 42 -9.49 22.81 5.84
CA SER A 42 -10.81 23.43 5.67
C SER A 42 -11.27 24.20 6.90
N GLU A 43 -11.11 23.62 8.11
CA GLU A 43 -11.49 24.28 9.37
C GLU A 43 -10.63 25.51 9.69
N ASN A 44 -9.35 25.49 9.31
CA ASN A 44 -8.40 26.58 9.56
C ASN A 44 -8.45 27.70 8.50
N GLY A 45 -9.33 27.59 7.50
CA GLY A 45 -9.46 28.56 6.42
C GLY A 45 -8.29 28.56 5.43
N GLU A 46 -7.46 27.50 5.47
CA GLU A 46 -6.42 27.24 4.49
C GLU A 46 -6.95 26.26 3.44
N ASN A 47 -6.80 26.57 2.15
CA ASN A 47 -7.28 25.65 1.11
C ASN A 47 -6.23 24.57 0.84
N PHE A 48 -6.44 23.38 1.38
CA PHE A 48 -5.86 22.17 0.79
C PHE A 48 -6.71 21.83 -0.44
N LEU A 49 -6.22 22.27 -1.61
CA LEU A 49 -6.94 22.18 -2.90
C LEU A 49 -6.96 20.72 -3.40
N ILE A 50 -7.74 19.88 -2.74
CA ILE A 50 -8.32 18.67 -3.31
C ILE A 50 -9.74 19.08 -3.65
N ASP A 51 -9.98 19.37 -4.93
CA ASP A 51 -11.20 20.08 -5.37
C ASP A 51 -12.42 19.15 -5.39
N ASP A 52 -12.21 17.82 -5.40
CA ASP A 52 -13.26 16.81 -5.31
C ASP A 52 -12.79 15.47 -4.68
N SER A 53 -13.73 14.55 -4.47
CA SER A 53 -13.43 13.21 -3.98
C SER A 53 -12.54 12.40 -4.94
N VAL A 54 -12.54 12.74 -6.23
CA VAL A 54 -11.75 12.07 -7.27
C VAL A 54 -10.27 12.42 -7.11
N ASP A 55 -9.94 13.66 -6.78
CA ASP A 55 -8.58 14.11 -6.48
C ASP A 55 -8.03 13.45 -5.20
N SER A 56 -8.87 13.24 -4.19
CA SER A 56 -8.50 12.53 -2.95
C SER A 56 -8.18 11.06 -3.24
N ASP A 57 -9.06 10.39 -3.98
CA ASP A 57 -8.88 8.98 -4.37
C ASP A 57 -7.65 8.79 -5.26
N ASN A 58 -7.39 9.71 -6.19
CA ASN A 58 -6.21 9.69 -7.03
C ASN A 58 -4.92 9.86 -6.21
N LEU A 59 -4.90 10.81 -5.28
CA LEU A 59 -3.76 11.04 -4.39
C LEU A 59 -3.51 9.82 -3.49
N MET A 60 -4.57 9.24 -2.93
CA MET A 60 -4.50 8.00 -2.15
C MET A 60 -3.87 6.88 -2.97
N GLN A 61 -4.36 6.65 -4.19
CA GLN A 61 -3.83 5.60 -5.06
C GLN A 61 -2.37 5.85 -5.44
N GLU A 62 -1.98 7.10 -5.74
CA GLU A 62 -0.60 7.43 -6.08
C GLU A 62 0.35 7.15 -4.91
N ILE A 63 0.01 7.62 -3.71
CA ILE A 63 0.78 7.37 -2.48
C ILE A 63 0.85 5.87 -2.19
N SER A 64 -0.30 5.19 -2.19
CA SER A 64 -0.42 3.74 -1.95
C SER A 64 0.50 2.95 -2.89
N ASN A 65 0.39 3.19 -4.20
CA ASN A 65 1.17 2.48 -5.21
C ASN A 65 2.67 2.72 -5.07
N ASN A 66 3.08 3.95 -4.75
CA ASN A 66 4.49 4.29 -4.57
C ASN A 66 5.09 3.57 -3.35
N ILE A 67 4.36 3.51 -2.23
CA ILE A 67 4.79 2.78 -1.03
C ILE A 67 4.83 1.27 -1.32
N LYS A 68 3.78 0.71 -1.93
CA LYS A 68 3.70 -0.72 -2.28
C LYS A 68 4.90 -1.13 -3.12
N LYS A 69 5.15 -0.36 -4.18
CA LYS A 69 6.29 -0.59 -5.08
C LYS A 69 7.62 -0.50 -4.33
N GLY A 70 7.79 0.49 -3.45
CA GLY A 70 9.00 0.62 -2.63
C GLY A 70 9.26 -0.61 -1.76
N LEU A 71 8.22 -1.11 -1.07
CA LEU A 71 8.34 -2.30 -0.22
C LEU A 71 8.63 -3.56 -1.03
N LEU A 72 7.92 -3.78 -2.14
CA LEU A 72 8.15 -4.93 -3.02
C LEU A 72 9.57 -4.90 -3.61
N ASN A 73 10.06 -3.72 -4.02
CA ASN A 73 11.43 -3.57 -4.48
C ASN A 73 12.45 -3.93 -3.38
N VAL A 74 12.18 -3.58 -2.12
CA VAL A 74 13.06 -3.95 -0.98
C VAL A 74 13.07 -5.46 -0.78
N ILE A 75 11.89 -6.11 -0.80
CA ILE A 75 11.78 -7.57 -0.70
C ILE A 75 12.57 -8.24 -1.82
N ASP A 76 12.48 -7.73 -3.05
CA ASP A 76 13.20 -8.27 -4.21
C ASP A 76 14.76 -8.14 -4.06
N THR A 77 15.27 -7.35 -3.10
CA THR A 77 16.70 -7.28 -2.78
C THR A 77 17.18 -8.29 -1.74
N TYR A 78 16.28 -9.02 -1.08
CA TYR A 78 16.67 -10.03 -0.12
C TYR A 78 17.31 -11.20 -0.86
N GLU A 79 18.58 -11.49 -0.55
CA GLU A 79 19.24 -12.69 -1.04
C GLU A 79 18.57 -13.91 -0.39
N GLU A 80 18.09 -14.83 -1.22
CA GLU A 80 17.73 -16.16 -0.74
C GLU A 80 18.99 -16.78 -0.11
N LYS A 81 18.95 -17.02 1.21
CA LYS A 81 20.03 -17.74 1.87
C LYS A 81 20.15 -19.12 1.23
N GLN A 82 21.23 -19.32 0.47
CA GLN A 82 21.65 -20.61 -0.07
C GLN A 82 21.90 -21.65 1.03
#